data_AF-A0A935Q319-F1
#
_entry.id   AF-A0A935Q319-F1
#
_cell.length_a   1.000
_cell.length_b   1.000
_cell.length_c   1.000
_cell.angle_alpha   90.00
_cell.angle_beta   90.00
_cell.angle_gamma   90.00
#
_symmetry.space_group_name_H-M   'P 1'
#
loop_
_entity.id
_entity.type
_entity.pdbx_description
1 polymer ?
#
loop_
_entity_poly.entity_id
_entity_poly.type
_entity_poly.pdbx_seq_one_letter_code
_entity_poly.pdbx_strand_id
1 'polypeptide(L)'
;MKQISLPRNVLAVVLFVLAPLVAIAGDIVVGQVAALSGPLSPTGTHMRAGVKLCFDAVNAEGGIHGARIRLVTRDDGYKTEETVRLARDMLRESQPLAFIGFVGTGNVEAMLERKVLSEAGIPLIAIRSGAESLVRRNDPFLFLTRASYAEEIEKITDQYATTGYTRFAVLYQDDAFGQGRCSVPNRRSGNPADHWKPRDPTRRTPPTSPPPSRPLLPPNRRR
;
A
#
# COMPACT_ATOMS: atom_id res chain seq x y z
N MET A 1 -32.30 -48.98 -52.84
CA MET A 1 -31.56 -48.14 -51.86
C MET A 1 -31.34 -46.78 -52.50
N LYS A 2 -32.05 -45.73 -52.05
CA LYS A 2 -31.95 -44.36 -52.62
C LYS A 2 -30.81 -43.61 -51.92
N GLN A 3 -29.78 -43.24 -52.69
CA GLN A 3 -28.73 -42.32 -52.28
C GLN A 3 -29.33 -40.91 -52.14
N ILE A 4 -29.32 -40.38 -50.92
CA ILE A 4 -29.72 -39.00 -50.62
C ILE A 4 -28.47 -38.13 -50.84
N SER A 5 -28.39 -37.46 -51.99
CA SER A 5 -27.31 -36.51 -52.26
C SER A 5 -27.63 -35.17 -51.58
N LEU A 6 -26.92 -34.85 -50.49
CA LEU A 6 -27.00 -33.51 -49.89
C LEU A 6 -26.28 -32.48 -50.78
N PRO A 7 -26.90 -31.32 -51.06
CA PRO A 7 -26.25 -30.27 -51.84
C PRO A 7 -25.07 -29.65 -51.06
N ARG A 8 -23.93 -29.44 -51.75
CA ARG A 8 -22.67 -28.87 -51.21
C ARG A 8 -22.85 -27.56 -50.42
N ASN A 9 -23.94 -26.83 -50.66
CA ASN A 9 -24.23 -25.56 -49.99
C ASN A 9 -24.72 -25.72 -48.55
N VAL A 10 -25.20 -26.90 -48.15
CA VAL A 10 -25.63 -27.18 -46.76
C VAL A 10 -24.42 -27.35 -45.84
N LEU A 11 -23.29 -27.83 -46.37
CA LEU A 11 -22.06 -28.01 -45.58
C LEU A 11 -21.40 -26.66 -45.22
N ALA A 12 -21.54 -25.64 -46.06
CA ALA A 12 -20.98 -24.30 -45.82
C ALA A 12 -21.78 -23.51 -44.76
N VAL A 13 -23.09 -23.74 -44.65
CA VAL A 13 -23.94 -23.07 -43.65
C VAL A 13 -23.73 -23.67 -42.26
N VAL A 14 -23.48 -24.97 -42.16
CA VAL A 14 -23.19 -25.63 -40.86
C VAL A 14 -21.82 -25.22 -40.30
N LEU A 15 -20.83 -24.97 -41.14
CA LEU A 15 -19.50 -24.52 -40.68
C LEU A 15 -19.46 -23.08 -40.14
N PHE A 16 -20.42 -22.22 -40.52
CA PHE A 16 -20.48 -20.84 -40.02
C PHE A 16 -21.20 -20.71 -38.67
N VAL A 17 -21.98 -21.73 -38.27
CA VAL A 17 -22.73 -21.75 -37.00
C VAL A 17 -21.87 -22.30 -35.85
N LEU A 18 -20.70 -22.87 -36.14
CA LEU A 18 -19.74 -23.36 -35.14
C LEU A 18 -18.59 -22.38 -34.88
N ALA A 19 -18.83 -21.06 -34.99
CA ALA A 19 -17.95 -20.12 -34.30
C ALA A 19 -18.00 -20.46 -32.81
N PRO A 20 -16.86 -20.62 -32.11
CA PRO A 20 -16.91 -20.83 -30.68
C PRO A 20 -17.63 -19.61 -30.11
N LEU A 21 -18.73 -19.85 -29.41
CA LEU A 21 -19.28 -18.87 -28.50
C LEU A 21 -18.18 -18.66 -27.46
N VAL A 22 -17.26 -17.72 -27.73
CA VAL A 22 -16.33 -17.24 -26.72
C VAL A 22 -17.25 -16.65 -25.67
N ALA A 23 -17.50 -17.41 -24.61
CA ALA A 23 -18.23 -16.93 -23.46
C ALA A 23 -17.50 -15.66 -23.04
N ILE A 24 -18.15 -14.51 -23.21
CA ILE A 24 -17.63 -13.25 -22.71
C ILE A 24 -17.62 -13.41 -21.20
N ALA A 25 -16.45 -13.73 -20.65
CA ALA A 25 -16.27 -13.81 -19.22
C ALA A 25 -16.58 -12.42 -18.66
N GLY A 26 -17.42 -12.35 -17.63
CA GLY A 26 -17.76 -11.08 -16.97
C GLY A 26 -16.50 -10.38 -16.44
N ASP A 27 -16.53 -9.04 -16.39
CA ASP A 27 -15.40 -8.26 -15.91
C ASP A 27 -15.00 -8.66 -14.48
N ILE A 28 -13.69 -8.78 -14.25
CA ILE A 28 -13.11 -8.89 -12.90
C ILE A 28 -13.08 -7.49 -12.30
N VAL A 29 -13.98 -7.22 -11.37
CA VAL A 29 -14.06 -5.91 -10.72
C VAL A 29 -13.08 -5.83 -9.56
N VAL A 30 -12.23 -4.81 -9.56
CA VAL A 30 -11.30 -4.50 -8.46
C VAL A 30 -11.62 -3.12 -7.93
N GLY A 31 -11.78 -3.01 -6.62
CA GLY A 31 -12.14 -1.77 -5.96
C GLY A 31 -10.92 -1.01 -5.41
N GLN A 32 -10.97 0.31 -5.46
CA GLN A 32 -9.96 1.17 -4.84
C GLN A 32 -10.63 2.38 -4.20
N VAL A 33 -10.27 2.68 -2.95
CA VAL A 33 -10.54 3.97 -2.33
C VAL A 33 -9.20 4.62 -2.03
N ALA A 34 -8.98 5.81 -2.60
CA ALA A 34 -7.70 6.49 -2.52
C ALA A 34 -7.92 7.99 -2.36
N ALA A 35 -6.98 8.66 -1.70
CA ALA A 35 -6.96 10.12 -1.63
C ALA A 35 -6.60 10.70 -3.02
N LEU A 36 -7.61 11.03 -3.83
CA LEU A 36 -7.44 11.67 -5.15
C LEU A 36 -7.59 13.19 -5.05
N SER A 37 -8.17 13.68 -3.96
CA SER A 37 -8.15 15.07 -3.52
C SER A 37 -7.50 15.21 -2.15
N GLY A 38 -7.39 16.45 -1.66
CA GLY A 38 -6.78 16.75 -0.37
C GLY A 38 -5.25 16.66 -0.36
N PRO A 39 -4.64 16.63 0.84
CA PRO A 39 -3.20 16.80 1.01
C PRO A 39 -2.36 15.64 0.43
N LEU A 40 -2.95 14.46 0.29
CA LEU A 40 -2.29 13.28 -0.28
C LEU A 40 -2.71 12.98 -1.73
N SER A 41 -3.37 13.91 -2.42
CA SER A 41 -3.81 13.73 -3.81
C SER A 41 -2.73 13.26 -4.78
N PRO A 42 -1.44 13.72 -4.69
CA PRO A 42 -0.40 13.22 -5.59
C PRO A 42 -0.14 11.73 -5.36
N THR A 43 -0.11 11.30 -4.10
CA THR A 43 0.11 9.89 -3.73
C THR A 43 -1.00 9.00 -4.26
N GLY A 44 -2.26 9.33 -3.98
CA GLY A 44 -3.38 8.51 -4.47
C GLY A 44 -3.50 8.51 -5.99
N THR A 45 -3.24 9.65 -6.64
CA THR A 45 -3.27 9.75 -8.11
C THR A 45 -2.19 8.88 -8.75
N HIS A 46 -0.95 8.91 -8.25
CA HIS A 46 0.14 8.07 -8.77
C HIS A 46 -0.12 6.58 -8.55
N MET A 47 -0.64 6.21 -7.37
CA MET A 47 -0.98 4.81 -7.09
C MET A 47 -2.09 4.31 -8.02
N ARG A 48 -3.17 5.07 -8.20
CA ARG A 48 -4.23 4.74 -9.15
C ARG A 48 -3.67 4.60 -10.57
N ALA A 49 -2.81 5.52 -10.98
CA ALA A 49 -2.20 5.48 -12.32
C ALA A 49 -1.37 4.20 -12.53
N GLY A 50 -0.56 3.79 -11.54
CA GLY A 50 0.23 2.56 -11.62
C GLY A 50 -0.63 1.29 -11.69
N VAL A 51 -1.67 1.20 -10.85
CA VAL A 51 -2.62 0.08 -10.88
C VAL A 51 -3.33 0.03 -12.24
N LYS A 52 -3.84 1.18 -12.71
CA LYS A 52 -4.54 1.27 -13.99
C LYS A 52 -3.62 0.88 -15.16
N LEU A 53 -2.38 1.37 -15.17
CA LEU A 53 -1.41 1.02 -16.21
C LEU A 53 -1.17 -0.49 -16.31
N CYS A 54 -1.02 -1.15 -15.16
CA CYS A 54 -0.86 -2.61 -15.11
C CYS A 54 -2.11 -3.33 -15.66
N PHE A 55 -3.30 -2.94 -15.20
CA PHE A 55 -4.54 -3.57 -15.66
C PHE A 55 -4.84 -3.31 -17.14
N ASP A 56 -4.55 -2.10 -17.63
CA ASP A 56 -4.70 -1.77 -19.05
C ASP A 56 -3.78 -2.64 -19.91
N ALA A 57 -2.53 -2.88 -19.49
CA ALA A 57 -1.60 -3.76 -20.19
C ALA A 57 -2.13 -5.21 -20.24
N VAL A 58 -2.57 -5.76 -19.10
CA VAL A 58 -3.16 -7.11 -19.05
C VAL A 58 -4.41 -7.21 -19.92
N ASN A 59 -5.26 -6.19 -19.91
CA ASN A 59 -6.46 -6.15 -20.74
C ASN A 59 -6.15 -6.05 -22.24
N ALA A 60 -5.06 -5.36 -22.62
CA ALA A 60 -4.60 -5.27 -23.99
C ALA A 60 -4.11 -6.63 -24.53
N GLU A 61 -3.61 -7.50 -23.65
CA GLU A 61 -3.20 -8.89 -23.97
C GLU A 61 -4.38 -9.89 -23.98
N GLY A 62 -5.62 -9.40 -23.85
CA GLY A 62 -6.83 -10.24 -23.87
C GLY A 62 -7.43 -10.54 -22.50
N GLY A 63 -6.87 -9.96 -21.43
CA GLY A 63 -7.37 -10.11 -20.07
C GLY A 63 -7.01 -11.46 -19.43
N ILE A 64 -7.59 -11.74 -18.26
CA ILE A 64 -7.36 -12.98 -17.52
C ILE A 64 -8.41 -14.01 -17.95
N HIS A 65 -7.99 -15.06 -18.66
CA HIS A 65 -8.89 -16.08 -19.21
C HIS A 65 -10.05 -15.48 -20.05
N GLY A 66 -9.78 -14.39 -20.77
CA GLY A 66 -10.77 -13.66 -21.57
C GLY A 66 -11.61 -12.63 -20.79
N ALA A 67 -11.49 -12.57 -19.45
CA ALA A 67 -12.13 -11.56 -18.62
C ALA A 67 -11.28 -10.30 -18.50
N ARG A 68 -11.88 -9.12 -18.70
CA ARG A 68 -11.19 -7.85 -18.47
C ARG A 68 -11.20 -7.47 -17.00
N ILE A 69 -10.12 -6.84 -16.55
CA ILE A 69 -10.01 -6.28 -15.21
C ILE A 69 -10.55 -4.84 -15.24
N ARG A 70 -11.55 -4.55 -14.41
CA ARG A 70 -12.15 -3.21 -14.29
C ARG A 70 -11.86 -2.62 -12.91
N LEU A 71 -11.05 -1.55 -12.89
CA LEU A 71 -10.76 -0.80 -11.67
C LEU A 71 -11.89 0.21 -11.39
N VAL A 72 -12.53 0.11 -10.23
CA VAL A 72 -13.48 1.09 -9.71
C VAL A 72 -12.81 1.88 -8.61
N THR A 73 -12.53 3.17 -8.85
CA THR A 73 -11.88 4.05 -7.88
C THR A 73 -12.85 5.08 -7.31
N ARG A 74 -12.81 5.30 -5.98
CA ARG A 74 -13.49 6.42 -5.29
C ARG A 74 -12.47 7.29 -4.55
N ASP A 75 -12.78 8.58 -4.46
CA ASP A 75 -11.99 9.56 -3.72
C ASP A 75 -12.56 9.77 -2.32
N ASP A 76 -11.75 9.54 -1.29
CA ASP A 76 -12.12 9.79 0.11
C ASP A 76 -11.57 11.11 0.66
N GLY A 77 -10.78 11.85 -0.13
CA GLY A 77 -10.13 13.09 0.31
C GLY A 77 -9.23 12.91 1.54
N TYR A 78 -8.70 11.71 1.78
CA TYR A 78 -7.93 11.32 2.96
C TYR A 78 -8.74 11.37 4.27
N LYS A 79 -10.05 11.08 4.23
CA LYS A 79 -10.93 11.05 5.40
C LYS A 79 -11.32 9.63 5.78
N THR A 80 -10.97 9.23 7.00
CA THR A 80 -11.22 7.88 7.54
C THR A 80 -12.67 7.41 7.41
N GLU A 81 -13.62 8.26 7.81
CA GLU A 81 -15.05 7.93 7.74
C GLU A 81 -15.55 7.73 6.30
N GLU A 82 -15.07 8.57 5.38
CA GLU A 82 -15.41 8.45 3.96
C GLU A 82 -14.83 7.18 3.37
N THR A 83 -13.62 6.77 3.74
CA THR A 83 -13.04 5.51 3.27
C THR A 83 -13.94 4.31 3.60
N VAL A 84 -14.40 4.22 4.85
CA VAL A 84 -15.27 3.13 5.31
C VAL A 84 -16.61 3.17 4.57
N ARG A 85 -17.23 4.35 4.47
CA ARG A 85 -18.51 4.52 3.79
C ARG A 85 -18.42 4.11 2.32
N LEU A 86 -17.45 4.65 1.59
CA LEU A 86 -17.24 4.40 0.16
C LEU A 86 -16.88 2.94 -0.13
N ALA A 87 -16.11 2.29 0.75
CA ALA A 87 -15.83 0.86 0.60
C ALA A 87 -17.10 0.02 0.77
N ARG A 88 -17.94 0.33 1.76
CA ARG A 88 -19.23 -0.36 1.95
C ARG A 88 -20.22 -0.09 0.82
N ASP A 89 -20.25 1.12 0.28
CA ASP A 89 -21.04 1.44 -0.92
C ASP A 89 -20.56 0.62 -2.12
N MET A 90 -19.24 0.55 -2.34
CA MET A 90 -18.65 -0.20 -3.43
C MET A 90 -18.93 -1.71 -3.34
N LEU A 91 -18.93 -2.28 -2.13
CA LEU A 91 -19.31 -3.68 -1.89
C LEU A 91 -20.74 -3.97 -2.34
N ARG A 92 -21.67 -3.02 -2.17
CA ARG A 92 -23.07 -3.15 -2.59
C ARG A 92 -23.26 -2.89 -4.08
N GLU A 93 -22.65 -1.83 -4.59
CA GLU A 93 -22.89 -1.32 -5.94
C GLU A 93 -22.10 -2.07 -7.01
N SER A 94 -20.81 -2.28 -6.75
CA SER A 94 -19.84 -2.76 -7.75
C SER A 94 -19.40 -4.21 -7.51
N GLN A 95 -19.67 -4.75 -6.32
CA GLN A 95 -19.33 -6.13 -5.92
C GLN A 95 -17.91 -6.54 -6.34
N PRO A 96 -16.86 -5.79 -5.92
CA PRO A 96 -15.50 -6.07 -6.30
C PRO A 96 -15.04 -7.43 -5.77
N LEU A 97 -14.24 -8.15 -6.56
CA LEU A 97 -13.58 -9.39 -6.15
C LEU A 97 -12.55 -9.13 -5.04
N ALA A 98 -11.86 -8.00 -5.12
CA ALA A 98 -10.84 -7.59 -4.18
C ALA A 98 -10.73 -6.06 -4.13
N PHE A 99 -10.20 -5.56 -3.02
CA PHE A 99 -9.72 -4.19 -2.91
C PHE A 99 -8.21 -4.11 -3.15
N ILE A 100 -7.76 -2.99 -3.71
CA ILE A 100 -6.35 -2.73 -3.96
C ILE A 100 -5.97 -1.28 -3.63
N GLY A 101 -4.78 -1.09 -3.08
CA GLY A 101 -4.10 0.21 -3.11
C GLY A 101 -4.75 1.30 -2.28
N PHE A 102 -5.37 0.96 -1.14
CA PHE A 102 -5.94 1.98 -0.24
C PHE A 102 -4.85 2.85 0.38
N VAL A 103 -5.13 4.13 0.56
CA VAL A 103 -4.18 5.11 1.09
C VAL A 103 -4.62 5.58 2.48
N GLY A 104 -3.68 5.59 3.43
CA GLY A 104 -3.86 6.13 4.78
C GLY A 104 -3.86 5.07 5.87
N THR A 105 -3.08 5.33 6.92
CA THR A 105 -2.94 4.43 8.06
C THR A 105 -4.25 4.34 8.84
N GLY A 106 -4.76 5.47 9.33
CA GLY A 106 -6.02 5.52 10.07
C GLY A 106 -7.22 5.07 9.25
N ASN A 107 -7.21 5.33 7.95
CA ASN A 107 -8.24 4.89 7.00
C ASN A 107 -8.34 3.36 6.96
N VAL A 108 -7.20 2.67 6.82
CA VAL A 108 -7.17 1.19 6.80
C VAL A 108 -7.40 0.62 8.20
N GLU A 109 -6.87 1.24 9.26
CA GLU A 109 -7.17 0.82 10.64
C GLU A 109 -8.68 0.81 10.91
N ALA A 110 -9.39 1.88 10.53
CA ALA A 110 -10.84 1.97 10.69
C ALA A 110 -11.61 0.93 9.86
N MET A 111 -11.13 0.60 8.65
CA MET A 111 -11.70 -0.48 7.83
C MET A 111 -11.66 -1.83 8.57
N LEU A 112 -10.55 -2.13 9.24
CA LEU A 112 -10.37 -3.38 9.98
C LEU A 112 -11.11 -3.36 11.32
N GLU A 113 -11.08 -2.25 12.06
CA GLU A 113 -11.83 -2.08 13.31
C GLU A 113 -13.34 -2.25 13.10
N ARG A 114 -13.85 -1.72 11.98
CA ARG A 114 -15.26 -1.85 11.59
C ARG A 114 -15.55 -3.11 10.78
N LYS A 115 -14.60 -4.06 10.75
CA LYS A 115 -14.78 -5.39 10.15
C LYS A 115 -15.23 -5.40 8.69
N VAL A 116 -14.92 -4.34 7.93
CA VAL A 116 -15.43 -4.18 6.56
C VAL A 116 -14.98 -5.32 5.66
N LEU A 117 -13.70 -5.71 5.76
CA LEU A 117 -13.13 -6.79 4.94
C LEU A 117 -13.65 -8.18 5.37
N SER A 118 -13.67 -8.45 6.68
CA SER A 118 -14.09 -9.75 7.21
C SER A 118 -15.59 -10.01 7.01
N GLU A 119 -16.44 -8.98 7.08
CA GLU A 119 -17.87 -9.10 6.77
C GLU A 119 -18.12 -9.33 5.28
N ALA A 120 -17.31 -8.70 4.42
CA ALA A 120 -17.41 -8.85 2.97
C ALA A 120 -16.78 -10.16 2.45
N GLY A 121 -15.81 -10.72 3.19
CA GLY A 121 -15.04 -11.88 2.77
C GLY A 121 -14.11 -11.61 1.59
N ILE A 122 -13.66 -10.36 1.38
CA ILE A 122 -12.77 -10.00 0.26
C ILE A 122 -11.43 -9.45 0.75
N PRO A 123 -10.32 -9.73 0.02
CA PRO A 123 -9.00 -9.25 0.39
C PRO A 123 -8.80 -7.78 0.04
N LEU A 124 -7.98 -7.09 0.85
CA LEU A 124 -7.38 -5.78 0.56
C LEU A 124 -5.88 -5.96 0.37
N ILE A 125 -5.40 -5.60 -0.83
CA ILE A 125 -4.02 -5.85 -1.26
C ILE A 125 -3.28 -4.53 -1.47
N ALA A 126 -1.99 -4.51 -1.16
CA ALA A 126 -1.06 -3.43 -1.51
C ALA A 126 -1.45 -2.05 -0.96
N ILE A 127 -1.88 -1.98 0.30
CA ILE A 127 -2.14 -0.70 0.97
C ILE A 127 -0.89 0.20 1.02
N ARG A 128 -1.11 1.52 1.05
CA ARG A 128 -0.03 2.49 1.31
C ARG A 128 0.15 2.74 2.81
N SER A 129 0.40 1.67 3.56
CA SER A 129 0.83 1.81 4.95
C SER A 129 1.76 0.68 5.39
N GLY A 130 2.77 1.05 6.17
CA GLY A 130 3.69 0.12 6.85
C GLY A 130 3.53 0.21 8.36
N ALA A 131 2.40 0.72 8.85
CA ALA A 131 2.18 0.87 10.28
C ALA A 131 2.22 -0.50 10.98
N GLU A 132 2.89 -0.54 12.13
CA GLU A 132 3.07 -1.78 12.90
C GLU A 132 1.72 -2.37 13.35
N SER A 133 0.74 -1.50 13.60
CA SER A 133 -0.67 -1.84 13.89
C SER A 133 -1.37 -2.59 12.76
N LEU A 134 -0.89 -2.46 11.53
CA LEU A 134 -1.43 -3.16 10.36
C LEU A 134 -0.57 -4.38 10.02
N VAL A 135 0.77 -4.24 10.09
CA VAL A 135 1.72 -5.32 9.81
C VAL A 135 1.59 -6.47 10.81
N ARG A 136 1.49 -6.17 12.12
CA ARG A 136 1.41 -7.19 13.18
C ARG A 136 0.00 -7.71 13.44
N ARG A 137 -1.02 -7.09 12.85
CA ARG A 137 -2.41 -7.48 13.08
C ARG A 137 -2.72 -8.89 12.57
N ASN A 138 -1.94 -9.37 11.59
CA ASN A 138 -2.10 -10.69 10.98
C ASN A 138 -3.55 -10.95 10.52
N ASP A 139 -4.17 -9.94 9.90
CA ASP A 139 -5.54 -10.04 9.40
C ASP A 139 -5.56 -10.90 8.12
N PRO A 140 -6.42 -11.94 8.04
CA PRO A 140 -6.41 -12.88 6.91
C PRO A 140 -6.85 -12.23 5.58
N PHE A 141 -7.48 -11.06 5.62
CA PHE A 141 -7.91 -10.34 4.43
C PHE A 141 -6.98 -9.18 4.07
N LEU A 142 -5.90 -8.93 4.82
CA LEU A 142 -4.98 -7.84 4.54
C LEU A 142 -3.63 -8.35 4.01
N PHE A 143 -3.29 -7.97 2.78
CA PHE A 143 -2.04 -8.35 2.13
C PHE A 143 -1.17 -7.13 1.87
N LEU A 144 -0.10 -6.98 2.64
CA LEU A 144 0.83 -5.87 2.52
C LEU A 144 1.95 -6.19 1.52
N THR A 145 2.39 -5.19 0.76
CA THR A 145 3.45 -5.33 -0.27
C THR A 145 4.67 -4.45 0.02
N ARG A 146 4.77 -3.88 1.23
CA ARG A 146 5.85 -2.99 1.65
C ARG A 146 6.39 -3.39 3.02
N ALA A 147 7.61 -2.96 3.32
CA ALA A 147 8.21 -3.05 4.65
C ALA A 147 7.43 -2.21 5.68
N SER A 148 7.61 -2.54 6.97
CA SER A 148 7.05 -1.73 8.05
C SER A 148 7.77 -0.39 8.19
N TYR A 149 7.13 0.61 8.80
CA TYR A 149 7.77 1.88 9.10
C TYR A 149 8.98 1.73 10.03
N ALA A 150 8.93 0.74 10.92
CA ALA A 150 10.07 0.43 11.78
C ALA A 150 11.26 -0.08 10.98
N GLU A 151 11.03 -1.03 10.07
CA GLU A 151 12.07 -1.56 9.19
C GLU A 151 12.65 -0.49 8.25
N GLU A 152 11.79 0.37 7.68
CA GLU A 152 12.20 1.50 6.86
C GLU A 152 13.12 2.46 7.63
N ILE A 153 12.72 2.86 8.84
CA ILE A 153 13.47 3.80 9.67
C ILE A 153 14.78 3.17 10.15
N GLU A 154 14.77 1.90 10.53
CA GLU A 154 15.98 1.16 10.90
C GLU A 154 17.00 1.22 9.75
N LYS A 155 16.59 0.86 8.53
CA LYS A 155 17.50 0.88 7.37
C LYS A 155 17.97 2.28 6.98
N ILE A 156 17.12 3.29 7.09
CA ILE A 156 17.52 4.68 6.86
C ILE A 156 18.59 5.10 7.88
N THR A 157 18.36 4.86 9.17
CA THR A 157 19.31 5.26 10.23
C THR A 157 20.61 4.47 10.17
N ASP A 158 20.58 3.20 9.81
CA ASP A 158 21.77 2.36 9.57
C ASP A 158 22.61 2.90 8.43
N GLN A 159 21.97 3.24 7.30
CA GLN A 159 22.67 3.85 6.17
C GLN A 159 23.38 5.14 6.59
N TYR A 160 22.71 6.06 7.29
CA TYR A 160 23.33 7.32 7.72
C TYR A 160 24.42 7.16 8.79
N ALA A 161 24.37 6.08 9.59
CA ALA A 161 25.42 5.83 10.56
C ALA A 161 26.76 5.47 9.89
N THR A 162 26.73 4.87 8.71
CA THR A 162 27.95 4.58 7.93
C THR A 162 28.70 5.85 7.53
N THR A 163 28.03 7.01 7.52
CA THR A 163 28.63 8.31 7.19
C THR A 163 28.99 9.14 8.44
N GLY A 164 28.93 8.54 9.64
CA GLY A 164 29.32 9.18 10.91
C GLY A 164 28.21 9.94 11.64
N TYR A 165 26.96 9.93 11.16
CA TYR A 165 25.85 10.54 11.89
C TYR A 165 25.35 9.61 13.01
N THR A 166 25.30 10.15 14.23
CA THR A 166 24.93 9.38 15.44
C THR A 166 23.67 9.92 16.14
N ARG A 167 23.14 11.06 15.68
CA ARG A 167 21.98 11.74 16.27
C ARG A 167 20.97 12.06 15.17
N PHE A 168 19.75 11.60 15.36
CA PHE A 168 18.65 11.82 14.43
C PHE A 168 17.59 12.70 15.08
N ALA A 169 16.71 13.26 14.28
CA ALA A 169 15.48 13.90 14.74
C ALA A 169 14.37 13.46 13.78
N VAL A 170 13.17 13.21 14.30
CA VAL A 170 12.02 12.81 13.50
C VAL A 170 11.03 13.96 13.49
N LEU A 171 10.80 14.53 12.31
CA LEU A 171 9.66 15.39 12.01
C LEU A 171 8.58 14.51 11.40
N TYR A 172 7.36 14.59 11.93
CA TYR A 172 6.26 13.74 11.50
C TYR A 172 4.95 14.53 11.40
N GLN A 173 4.04 14.04 10.57
CA GLN A 173 2.67 14.53 10.48
C GLN A 173 1.89 14.13 11.72
N ASP A 174 1.11 15.03 12.31
CA ASP A 174 0.31 14.69 13.49
C ASP A 174 -0.96 13.90 13.12
N ASP A 175 -0.75 12.67 12.67
CA ASP A 175 -1.78 11.67 12.38
C ASP A 175 -1.23 10.25 12.61
N ALA A 176 -2.07 9.23 12.40
CA ALA A 176 -1.66 7.83 12.56
C ALA A 176 -0.46 7.43 11.68
N PHE A 177 -0.30 8.04 10.50
CA PHE A 177 0.83 7.79 9.63
C PHE A 177 2.14 8.31 10.25
N GLY A 178 2.15 9.55 10.73
CA GLY A 178 3.36 10.11 11.36
C GLY A 178 3.65 9.52 12.74
N GLN A 179 2.63 9.29 13.57
CA GLN A 179 2.80 8.70 14.90
C GLN A 179 3.36 7.27 14.81
N GLY A 180 2.94 6.48 13.82
CA GLY A 180 3.46 5.13 13.56
C GLY A 180 4.97 5.09 13.23
N ARG A 181 5.57 6.23 12.86
CA ARG A 181 7.02 6.37 12.63
C ARG A 181 7.79 6.76 13.88
N CYS A 182 7.14 7.33 14.88
CA CYS A 182 7.76 7.69 16.15
C CYS A 182 7.83 6.51 17.13
N SER A 183 6.90 5.55 17.05
CA SER A 183 6.90 4.37 17.93
C SER A 183 7.96 3.31 17.58
N VAL A 184 8.86 3.60 16.64
CA VAL A 184 9.92 2.67 16.23
C VAL A 184 10.91 2.43 17.38
N PRO A 185 11.17 1.16 17.75
CA PRO A 185 12.17 0.83 18.78
C PRO A 185 13.56 1.35 18.40
N ASN A 186 14.19 2.08 19.32
CA ASN A 186 15.57 2.51 19.22
C ASN A 186 16.51 1.35 19.63
N ARG A 187 16.72 0.37 18.75
CA ARG A 187 17.61 -0.76 19.04
C ARG A 187 19.06 -0.35 19.36
N ARG A 188 19.49 0.86 18.98
CA ARG A 188 20.82 1.38 19.32
C ARG A 188 20.98 1.75 20.79
N SER A 189 19.90 1.93 21.54
CA SER A 189 20.03 2.11 22.99
C SER A 189 20.42 0.82 23.71
N GLY A 190 20.43 -0.33 23.02
CA GLY A 190 20.64 -1.64 23.62
C GLY A 190 19.44 -2.14 24.44
N ASN A 191 18.37 -1.33 24.57
CA ASN A 191 17.16 -1.69 25.27
C ASN A 191 15.99 -1.81 24.26
N PRO A 192 15.44 -3.02 24.04
CA PRO A 192 14.34 -3.23 23.09
C PRO A 192 13.03 -2.53 23.48
N ALA A 193 12.90 -2.02 24.72
CA ALA A 193 11.75 -1.23 25.17
C ALA A 193 11.91 0.29 24.92
N ASP A 194 13.07 0.76 24.49
CA ASP A 194 13.23 2.16 24.14
C ASP A 194 12.65 2.40 22.76
N HIS A 195 11.68 3.30 22.67
CA HIS A 195 11.15 3.80 21.41
C HIS A 195 11.60 5.24 21.20
N TRP A 196 11.59 5.71 19.96
CA TRP A 196 11.88 7.11 19.68
C TRP A 196 10.84 8.03 20.34
N LYS A 197 11.17 8.62 21.49
CA LYS A 197 10.25 9.52 22.18
C LYS A 197 10.30 10.93 21.58
N PRO A 198 9.15 11.57 21.33
CA PRO A 198 9.10 13.00 21.02
C PRO A 198 9.83 13.79 22.09
N ARG A 199 10.72 14.70 21.69
CA ARG A 199 11.25 15.70 22.63
C ARG A 199 10.18 16.76 22.85
N ASP A 200 9.93 17.07 24.11
CA ASP A 200 9.13 18.24 24.49
C ASP A 200 9.82 19.51 23.97
N PRO A 201 9.19 20.27 23.04
CA PRO A 201 9.80 21.47 22.47
C PRO A 201 9.94 22.61 23.50
N THR A 202 9.24 22.55 24.63
CA THR A 202 9.34 23.52 25.72
C THR A 202 10.50 23.23 26.68
N ARG A 203 11.01 21.99 26.68
CA ARG A 203 12.22 21.61 27.42
C ARG A 203 13.47 21.97 26.61
N ARG A 204 14.04 23.16 26.88
CA ARG A 204 15.43 23.45 26.50
C ARG A 204 16.34 22.46 27.22
N THR A 205 17.04 21.60 26.49
CA THR A 205 18.16 20.88 27.07
C THR A 205 19.20 21.90 27.52
N PRO A 206 19.67 21.90 28.77
CA PRO A 206 20.80 22.73 29.16
C PRO A 206 21.99 22.40 28.24
N PRO A 207 22.82 23.39 27.88
CA PRO A 207 24.01 23.12 27.08
C PRO A 207 24.82 22.03 27.79
N THR A 208 25.01 20.90 27.11
CA THR A 208 25.92 19.87 27.60
C THR A 208 27.28 20.51 27.78
N SER A 209 27.90 20.32 28.94
CA SER A 209 29.26 20.75 29.23
C SER A 209 30.17 20.42 28.05
N PRO A 210 31.09 21.32 27.67
CA PRO A 210 32.01 21.04 26.56
C PRO A 210 32.73 19.71 26.81
N PRO A 211 33.01 18.92 25.75
CA PRO A 211 33.75 17.69 25.90
C PRO A 211 35.09 17.97 26.61
N PRO A 212 35.60 17.05 27.45
CA PRO A 212 36.88 17.22 28.11
C PRO A 212 37.95 17.54 27.08
N SER A 213 38.76 18.55 27.35
CA SER A 213 39.85 19.00 26.49
C SER A 213 40.76 17.82 26.17
N ARG A 214 40.81 17.44 24.89
CA ARG A 214 41.73 16.42 24.38
C ARG A 214 43.16 16.85 24.74
N PRO A 215 43.98 16.01 25.39
CA PRO A 215 45.37 16.36 25.66
C PRO A 215 46.06 16.71 24.34
N LEU A 216 46.70 17.89 24.30
CA LEU A 216 47.54 18.28 23.17
C LEU A 216 48.61 17.21 22.98
N LEU A 217 48.65 16.58 21.80
CA LEU A 217 49.76 15.72 21.40
C LEU A 217 51.06 16.53 21.53
N PRO A 218 52.12 15.98 22.15
CA PRO A 218 53.40 16.68 22.25
C PRO A 218 53.94 16.98 20.85
N PRO A 219 54.60 18.14 20.66
CA PRO A 219 55.11 18.54 19.36
C PRO A 219 56.10 17.48 18.85
N ASN A 220 55.82 17.02 17.63
CA ASN A 220 56.60 16.06 16.89
C ASN A 220 58.06 16.58 16.77
N ARG A 221 58.98 16.05 17.58
CA ARG A 221 60.42 16.34 17.44
C ARG A 221 60.90 15.65 16.17
N ARG A 222 60.86 16.38 15.05
CA ARG A 222 61.71 16.06 13.90
C ARG A 222 63.15 16.44 14.25
N ARG A 223 63.99 15.43 14.47
CA ARG A 223 65.34 15.31 13.91
C ARG A 223 65.69 13.83 13.84
#